data_AF-A0A3M7PCC7-F1
#
_entry.id   AF-A0A3M7PCC7-F1
#
_cell.length_a   1.000
_cell.length_b   1.000
_cell.length_c   1.000
_cell.angle_alpha   90.00
_cell.angle_beta   90.00
_cell.angle_gamma   90.00
#
_symmetry.space_group_name_H-M   'P 1'
#
loop_
_entity.id
_entity.type
_entity.pdbx_description
1 polymer ?
#
loop_
_entity_poly.entity_id
_entity_poly.type
_entity_poly.pdbx_seq_one_letter_code
_entity_poly.pdbx_strand_id
1 'polypeptide(L)'
;MNESQVTDDSNYEVEEIAYVDLKIISEIIRFILTGHCSKRSLSILILAILKQFNVSFRDADLFLASIKCLTAKQSNEQLINFKSQSLKEFIEDGRGGKHISSLYDFYPELETEAKIFVDNEIIKKECTFSILKLANHMNEKYNELSCHKLDENTLVRSESMLRIDLKRWGYKYKRNSKKPYFEGHEREDVVKSRTEFIKHFINRKDNYYTLDEKDCNWVYPTEKPCVLIYHDESTFRSGEQFHSRWTKPGLEPFISKGNGRSLMISDFLVAHPSSPFFRLNDEEWSRAIEKYPSLNETCVINYEKNSCTGSIIPGKDGYFDNDTILAQFERLFKMLEFKTEFNHPIKHDIEILVDNATTHTAAEVKIDDFRLNPGKSCPYLKLSWLDDDNNEQMLDLFFDDGPMKGFGDQLKHMEKDLV
;
A
#
# COMPACT_ATOMS: atom_id res chain seq x y z
N MET A 1 16.99 -33.45 -42.08
CA MET A 1 15.90 -34.36 -42.47
C MET A 1 15.38 -34.97 -41.19
N ASN A 2 14.39 -34.32 -40.59
CA ASN A 2 12.97 -34.68 -40.67
C ASN A 2 12.70 -35.97 -39.90
N GLU A 3 12.18 -35.81 -38.68
CA GLU A 3 10.96 -36.49 -38.28
C GLU A 3 10.24 -35.65 -37.23
N SER A 4 9.12 -35.09 -37.67
CA SER A 4 8.14 -34.33 -36.92
C SER A 4 7.49 -35.20 -35.85
N GLN A 5 7.64 -34.83 -34.58
CA GLN A 5 6.74 -35.31 -33.54
C GLN A 5 5.40 -34.62 -33.72
N VAL A 6 4.46 -35.37 -34.27
CA VAL A 6 3.02 -35.11 -34.23
C VAL A 6 2.61 -35.06 -32.77
N THR A 7 2.26 -33.88 -32.27
CA THR A 7 1.58 -33.74 -30.99
C THR A 7 0.12 -34.12 -31.19
N ASP A 8 -0.25 -35.18 -30.49
CA ASP A 8 -1.55 -35.80 -30.34
C ASP A 8 -2.67 -34.76 -30.07
N ASP A 9 -3.65 -34.70 -30.98
CA ASP A 9 -4.90 -33.94 -30.86
C ASP A 9 -5.81 -34.65 -29.83
N SER A 10 -5.48 -34.50 -28.55
CA SER A 10 -6.34 -35.02 -27.48
C SER A 10 -7.53 -34.07 -27.27
N ASN A 11 -8.65 -34.43 -27.90
CA ASN A 11 -10.04 -34.24 -27.45
C ASN A 11 -10.26 -33.26 -26.27
N TYR A 12 -10.65 -32.03 -26.59
CA TYR A 12 -11.60 -31.31 -25.74
C TYR A 12 -13.00 -31.72 -26.20
N GLU A 13 -13.62 -32.67 -25.50
CA GLU A 13 -15.05 -32.94 -25.66
C GLU A 13 -15.82 -31.67 -25.25
N VAL A 14 -16.27 -30.92 -26.25
CA VAL A 14 -17.24 -29.84 -26.04
C VAL A 14 -18.58 -30.53 -25.79
N GLU A 15 -19.14 -30.39 -24.59
CA GLU A 15 -20.50 -30.83 -24.30
C GLU A 15 -21.44 -30.26 -25.39
N GLU A 16 -22.00 -31.12 -26.22
CA GLU A 16 -22.93 -30.72 -27.26
C GLU A 16 -24.36 -30.93 -26.76
N ILE A 17 -25.18 -29.88 -26.78
CA ILE A 17 -26.62 -30.07 -26.56
C ILE A 17 -27.18 -30.77 -27.79
N ALA A 18 -27.40 -32.08 -27.72
CA ALA A 18 -27.93 -32.86 -28.83
C ALA A 18 -29.40 -32.54 -29.15
N TYR A 19 -30.17 -32.00 -28.18
CA TYR A 19 -31.60 -31.73 -28.33
C TYR A 19 -32.04 -30.51 -27.52
N VAL A 20 -32.88 -29.64 -28.11
CA VAL A 20 -33.36 -28.38 -27.51
C VAL A 20 -34.88 -28.32 -27.50
N ASP A 21 -35.52 -28.49 -26.34
CA ASP A 21 -36.98 -28.44 -26.22
C ASP A 21 -37.58 -27.05 -26.56
N LEU A 22 -38.82 -27.04 -27.04
CA LEU A 22 -39.63 -25.87 -27.38
C LEU A 22 -39.78 -24.90 -26.21
N LYS A 23 -39.72 -25.38 -24.96
CA LYS A 23 -39.74 -24.53 -23.76
C LYS A 23 -38.54 -23.58 -23.72
N ILE A 24 -37.33 -24.07 -24.04
CA ILE A 24 -36.10 -23.27 -24.07
C ILE A 24 -36.19 -22.22 -25.18
N ILE A 25 -36.67 -22.63 -26.37
CA ILE A 25 -36.89 -21.70 -27.49
C ILE A 25 -37.88 -20.59 -27.10
N SER A 26 -38.98 -20.93 -26.43
CA SER A 26 -39.96 -19.95 -25.94
C SER A 26 -39.37 -18.98 -24.91
N GLU A 27 -38.49 -19.45 -24.03
CA GLU A 27 -37.79 -18.62 -23.05
C GLU A 27 -36.80 -17.66 -23.72
N ILE A 28 -36.05 -18.12 -24.72
CA ILE A 28 -35.15 -17.26 -25.51
C ILE A 28 -35.95 -16.20 -26.28
N ILE A 29 -37.10 -16.57 -26.87
CA ILE A 29 -37.98 -15.60 -27.56
C ILE A 29 -38.48 -14.54 -26.60
N ARG A 30 -38.99 -14.93 -25.40
CA ARG A 30 -39.42 -13.96 -24.39
C ARG A 30 -38.29 -13.03 -23.98
N PHE A 31 -37.09 -13.57 -23.78
CA PHE A 31 -35.89 -12.80 -23.44
C PHE A 31 -35.54 -11.76 -24.51
N ILE A 32 -35.63 -12.11 -25.79
CA ILE A 32 -35.40 -11.17 -26.90
C ILE A 32 -36.48 -10.07 -26.93
N LEU A 33 -37.74 -10.45 -26.71
CA LEU A 33 -38.88 -9.52 -26.75
C LEU A 33 -38.91 -8.53 -25.57
N THR A 34 -38.23 -8.80 -24.46
CA THR A 34 -38.08 -7.86 -23.33
C THR A 34 -36.98 -6.80 -23.55
N GLY A 35 -36.48 -6.65 -24.79
CA GLY A 35 -35.52 -5.59 -25.16
C GLY A 35 -34.06 -6.03 -25.23
N HIS A 36 -33.76 -7.33 -25.14
CA HIS A 36 -32.40 -7.88 -25.19
C HIS A 36 -32.07 -8.55 -26.54
N CYS A 37 -32.52 -7.95 -27.64
CA CYS A 37 -32.23 -8.40 -29.00
C CYS A 37 -30.80 -8.03 -29.40
N SER A 38 -29.93 -9.03 -29.54
CA SER A 38 -28.52 -8.86 -29.91
C SER A 38 -28.12 -9.95 -30.92
N LYS A 39 -27.02 -9.74 -31.65
CA LYS A 39 -26.44 -10.78 -32.52
C LYS A 39 -26.22 -12.09 -31.76
N ARG A 40 -25.83 -12.04 -30.48
CA ARG A 40 -25.64 -13.21 -29.61
C ARG A 40 -26.97 -13.92 -29.31
N SER A 41 -27.98 -13.23 -28.80
CA SER A 41 -29.29 -13.83 -28.48
C SER A 41 -30.02 -14.35 -29.73
N LEU A 42 -29.87 -13.67 -30.86
CA LEU A 42 -30.36 -14.15 -32.15
C LEU A 42 -29.60 -15.40 -32.63
N SER A 43 -28.27 -15.45 -32.51
CA SER A 43 -27.48 -16.63 -32.88
C SER A 43 -27.85 -17.86 -32.05
N ILE A 44 -28.09 -17.67 -30.75
CA ILE A 44 -28.52 -18.73 -29.84
C ILE A 44 -29.94 -19.21 -30.19
N LEU A 45 -30.88 -18.30 -30.44
CA LEU A 45 -32.24 -18.65 -30.85
C LEU A 45 -32.24 -19.45 -32.16
N ILE A 46 -31.49 -18.97 -33.15
CA ILE A 46 -31.39 -19.61 -34.47
C ILE A 46 -30.75 -20.99 -34.32
N LEU A 47 -29.65 -21.12 -33.57
CA LEU A 47 -29.05 -22.43 -33.29
C LEU A 47 -30.01 -23.37 -32.57
N ALA A 48 -30.75 -22.88 -31.56
CA ALA A 48 -31.74 -23.67 -30.82
C ALA A 48 -32.85 -24.21 -31.75
N ILE A 49 -33.35 -23.38 -32.66
CA ILE A 49 -34.34 -23.78 -33.67
C ILE A 49 -33.75 -24.80 -34.64
N LEU A 50 -32.55 -24.58 -35.16
CA LEU A 50 -31.88 -25.51 -36.08
C LEU A 50 -31.66 -26.88 -35.41
N LYS A 51 -31.27 -26.89 -34.13
CA LYS A 51 -31.14 -28.12 -33.35
C LYS A 51 -32.48 -28.82 -33.12
N GLN A 52 -33.56 -28.09 -32.88
CA GLN A 52 -34.92 -28.66 -32.79
C GLN A 52 -35.36 -29.36 -34.08
N PHE A 53 -34.84 -28.93 -35.24
CA PHE A 53 -35.07 -29.57 -36.54
C PHE A 53 -33.99 -30.60 -36.93
N ASN A 54 -33.13 -31.01 -35.98
CA ASN A 54 -32.04 -31.97 -36.20
C ASN A 54 -31.07 -31.59 -37.33
N VAL A 55 -30.84 -30.28 -37.55
CA VAL A 55 -29.83 -29.81 -38.49
C VAL A 55 -28.45 -30.15 -37.95
N SER A 56 -27.58 -30.68 -38.80
CA SER A 56 -26.21 -31.06 -38.39
C SER A 56 -25.43 -29.85 -37.89
N PHE A 57 -24.51 -30.05 -36.95
CA PHE A 57 -23.72 -28.96 -36.38
C PHE A 57 -22.92 -28.18 -37.44
N ARG A 58 -22.40 -28.90 -38.45
CA ARG A 58 -21.68 -28.31 -39.59
C ARG A 58 -22.58 -27.43 -40.45
N ASP A 59 -23.79 -27.90 -40.76
CA ASP A 59 -24.73 -27.14 -41.57
C ASP A 59 -25.28 -25.93 -40.80
N ALA A 60 -25.47 -26.07 -39.49
CA ALA A 60 -25.84 -24.97 -38.61
C ALA A 60 -24.73 -23.90 -38.56
N ASP A 61 -23.45 -24.29 -38.52
CA ASP A 61 -22.32 -23.35 -38.53
C ASP A 61 -22.23 -22.59 -39.86
N LEU A 62 -22.37 -23.29 -40.99
CA LEU A 62 -22.41 -22.68 -42.32
C LEU A 62 -23.61 -21.72 -42.46
N PHE A 63 -24.77 -22.11 -41.96
CA PHE A 63 -25.97 -21.27 -41.97
C PHE A 63 -25.76 -20.00 -41.15
N LEU A 64 -25.31 -20.14 -39.89
CA LEU A 64 -25.03 -19.00 -39.01
C LEU A 64 -23.97 -18.06 -39.62
N ALA A 65 -22.91 -18.60 -40.22
CA ALA A 65 -21.90 -17.82 -40.92
C ALA A 65 -22.49 -17.01 -42.10
N SER A 66 -23.41 -17.62 -42.88
CA SER A 66 -24.03 -16.97 -44.04
C SER A 66 -24.86 -15.74 -43.68
N ILE A 67 -25.48 -15.73 -42.50
CA ILE A 67 -26.24 -14.61 -41.96
C ILE A 67 -25.43 -13.73 -40.99
N LYS A 68 -24.09 -13.89 -40.97
CA LYS A 68 -23.16 -13.14 -40.13
C LYS A 68 -23.49 -13.24 -38.63
N CYS A 69 -23.95 -14.40 -38.16
CA CYS A 69 -24.15 -14.72 -36.74
C CYS A 69 -22.84 -15.18 -36.07
N LEU A 70 -22.91 -15.57 -34.79
CA LEU A 70 -21.81 -16.27 -34.10
C LEU A 70 -21.62 -17.68 -34.68
N THR A 71 -20.45 -18.30 -34.47
CA THR A 71 -20.25 -19.69 -34.88
C THR A 71 -21.17 -20.63 -34.10
N ALA A 72 -21.45 -21.82 -34.64
CA ALA A 72 -22.23 -22.85 -33.97
C ALA A 72 -21.59 -23.27 -32.64
N LYS A 73 -20.26 -23.30 -32.57
CA LYS A 73 -19.51 -23.56 -31.33
C LYS A 73 -19.79 -22.51 -30.26
N GLN A 74 -19.58 -21.24 -30.59
CA GLN A 74 -19.85 -20.14 -29.67
C GLN A 74 -21.32 -20.09 -29.25
N SER A 75 -22.22 -20.32 -30.20
CA SER A 75 -23.66 -20.32 -29.93
C SER A 75 -24.09 -21.50 -29.05
N ASN A 76 -23.47 -22.68 -29.19
CA ASN A 76 -23.76 -23.87 -28.37
C ASN A 76 -23.28 -23.69 -26.92
N GLU A 77 -22.08 -23.16 -26.73
CA GLU A 77 -21.55 -22.83 -25.39
C GLU A 77 -22.48 -21.83 -24.67
N GLN A 78 -22.98 -20.83 -25.38
CA GLN A 78 -23.91 -19.85 -24.80
C GLN A 78 -25.31 -20.42 -24.56
N LEU A 79 -25.75 -21.36 -25.39
CA LEU A 79 -27.02 -22.09 -25.19
C LEU A 79 -26.96 -23.00 -23.95
N ILE A 80 -25.81 -23.61 -23.68
CA ILE A 80 -25.55 -24.38 -22.45
C ILE A 80 -25.64 -23.46 -21.24
N ASN A 81 -24.95 -22.32 -21.27
CA ASN A 81 -25.00 -21.34 -20.19
C ASN A 81 -26.42 -20.80 -19.96
N PHE A 82 -27.19 -20.55 -21.03
CA PHE A 82 -28.59 -20.12 -20.92
C PHE A 82 -29.46 -21.17 -20.23
N LYS A 83 -29.20 -22.46 -20.47
CA LYS A 83 -29.93 -23.57 -19.86
C LYS A 83 -29.53 -23.82 -18.41
N SER A 84 -28.27 -23.60 -18.05
CA SER A 84 -27.69 -24.00 -16.76
C SER A 84 -27.59 -22.88 -15.71
N GLN A 85 -27.68 -21.61 -16.09
CA GLN A 85 -27.47 -20.46 -15.18
C GLN A 85 -28.73 -19.63 -14.93
N SER A 86 -28.70 -18.78 -13.90
CA SER A 86 -29.77 -17.83 -13.64
C SER A 86 -29.78 -16.73 -14.72
N LEU A 87 -30.98 -16.29 -15.16
CA LEU A 87 -31.13 -15.26 -16.21
C LEU A 87 -30.37 -13.96 -15.88
N LYS A 88 -30.11 -13.71 -14.59
CA LYS A 88 -29.37 -12.56 -14.07
C LYS A 88 -27.87 -12.62 -14.40
N GLU A 89 -27.26 -13.81 -14.32
CA GLU A 89 -25.85 -14.03 -14.67
C GLU A 89 -25.64 -14.03 -16.19
N PHE A 90 -26.63 -14.48 -16.96
CA PHE A 90 -26.62 -14.38 -18.43
C PHE A 90 -26.61 -12.92 -18.93
N ILE A 91 -27.21 -12.01 -18.15
CA ILE A 91 -27.20 -10.56 -18.40
C ILE A 91 -25.85 -9.94 -17.96
N GLU A 92 -25.22 -10.51 -16.93
CA GLU A 92 -23.99 -10.04 -16.32
C GLU A 92 -22.72 -10.65 -16.98
N ASP A 93 -22.46 -10.35 -18.26
CA ASP A 93 -21.13 -10.55 -18.90
C ASP A 93 -20.06 -9.57 -18.32
N GLY A 94 -20.25 -9.08 -17.10
CA GLY A 94 -19.38 -8.09 -16.44
C GLY A 94 -19.15 -6.77 -17.22
N ARG A 95 -19.86 -6.54 -18.34
CA ARG A 95 -19.59 -5.47 -19.32
C ARG A 95 -20.83 -4.65 -19.70
N GLY A 96 -21.83 -4.59 -18.83
CA GLY A 96 -22.85 -3.52 -18.87
C GLY A 96 -23.58 -3.33 -20.20
N GLY A 97 -24.06 -4.41 -20.83
CA GLY A 97 -25.23 -4.38 -21.73
C GLY A 97 -25.15 -3.54 -23.02
N LYS A 98 -24.01 -2.94 -23.38
CA LYS A 98 -23.83 -2.25 -24.67
C LYS A 98 -22.66 -2.88 -25.43
N HIS A 99 -22.99 -3.69 -26.44
CA HIS A 99 -22.03 -4.18 -27.42
C HIS A 99 -21.63 -3.06 -28.39
N ILE A 100 -20.72 -2.20 -27.95
CA ILE A 100 -19.88 -1.42 -28.85
C ILE A 100 -18.52 -2.13 -28.85
N SER A 101 -17.99 -2.44 -30.03
CA SER A 101 -16.63 -2.98 -30.16
C SER A 101 -15.66 -2.10 -29.35
N SER A 102 -14.83 -2.73 -28.51
CA SER A 102 -13.91 -2.01 -27.66
C SER A 102 -12.82 -1.35 -28.49
N LEU A 103 -12.21 -0.28 -27.98
CA LEU A 103 -11.04 0.36 -28.61
C LEU A 103 -9.95 -0.68 -28.96
N TYR A 104 -9.74 -1.66 -28.09
CA TYR A 104 -8.74 -2.71 -28.25
C TYR A 104 -9.13 -3.78 -29.29
N ASP A 105 -10.41 -3.88 -29.64
CA ASP A 105 -10.86 -4.79 -30.70
C ASP A 105 -10.43 -4.27 -32.09
N PHE A 106 -10.27 -2.94 -32.21
CA PHE A 106 -9.78 -2.29 -33.43
C PHE A 106 -8.26 -2.04 -33.39
N TYR A 107 -7.70 -1.83 -32.20
CA TYR A 107 -6.29 -1.52 -31.97
C TYR A 107 -5.73 -2.36 -30.81
N PRO A 108 -5.50 -3.66 -31.00
CA PRO A 108 -5.00 -4.56 -29.95
C PRO A 108 -3.59 -4.17 -29.46
N GLU A 109 -2.80 -3.50 -30.30
CA GLU A 109 -1.48 -2.96 -29.96
C GLU A 109 -1.56 -1.93 -28.83
N LEU A 110 -2.64 -1.12 -28.79
CA LEU A 110 -2.85 -0.14 -27.71
C LEU A 110 -3.02 -0.80 -26.35
N GLU A 111 -3.67 -1.97 -26.29
CA GLU A 111 -3.80 -2.70 -25.04
C GLU A 111 -2.45 -3.20 -24.54
N THR A 112 -1.60 -3.64 -25.47
CA THR A 112 -0.27 -4.16 -25.18
C THR A 112 0.66 -3.05 -24.68
N GLU A 113 0.72 -1.93 -25.41
CA GLU A 113 1.51 -0.75 -25.03
C GLU A 113 1.04 -0.17 -23.69
N ALA A 114 -0.27 -0.08 -23.46
CA ALA A 114 -0.83 0.38 -22.20
C ALA A 114 -0.40 -0.51 -21.02
N LYS A 115 -0.41 -1.84 -21.19
CA LYS A 115 0.05 -2.78 -20.16
C LYS A 115 1.55 -2.61 -19.88
N ILE A 116 2.38 -2.49 -20.91
CA ILE A 116 3.83 -2.27 -20.79
C ILE A 116 4.12 -0.97 -20.05
N PHE A 117 3.45 0.13 -20.43
CA PHE A 117 3.58 1.42 -19.77
C PHE A 117 3.22 1.34 -18.29
N VAL A 118 2.10 0.72 -17.94
CA VAL A 118 1.66 0.59 -16.55
C VAL A 118 2.66 -0.26 -15.76
N ASP A 119 3.08 -1.42 -16.27
CA ASP A 119 4.06 -2.28 -15.59
C ASP A 119 5.37 -1.51 -15.32
N ASN A 120 5.86 -0.72 -16.28
CA ASN A 120 7.04 0.13 -16.11
C ASN A 120 6.85 1.25 -15.08
N GLU A 121 5.66 1.85 -15.00
CA GLU A 121 5.36 2.94 -14.08
C GLU A 121 5.14 2.45 -12.64
N ILE A 122 4.48 1.31 -12.43
CA ILE A 122 4.14 0.82 -11.08
C ILE A 122 5.34 0.22 -10.33
N ILE A 123 6.37 -0.21 -11.06
CA ILE A 123 7.63 -0.74 -10.50
C ILE A 123 8.53 0.41 -9.99
N LYS A 124 8.30 1.66 -10.43
CA LYS A 124 9.07 2.80 -9.95
C LYS A 124 8.87 3.00 -8.44
N LYS A 125 9.97 3.35 -7.76
CA LYS A 125 9.94 3.70 -6.32
C LYS A 125 9.09 4.94 -6.06
N GLU A 126 9.11 5.88 -7.01
CA GLU A 126 8.35 7.13 -6.95
C GLU A 126 6.90 6.87 -7.37
N CYS A 127 5.95 7.03 -6.45
CA CYS A 127 4.53 6.81 -6.71
C CYS A 127 3.90 7.92 -7.56
N THR A 128 4.41 8.15 -8.77
CA THR A 128 3.99 9.25 -9.66
C THR A 128 3.02 8.82 -10.76
N PHE A 129 2.73 7.52 -10.87
CA PHE A 129 1.76 7.01 -11.84
C PHE A 129 0.37 7.61 -11.56
N SER A 130 -0.24 8.17 -12.61
CA SER A 130 -1.62 8.62 -12.58
C SER A 130 -2.39 8.04 -13.76
N ILE A 131 -3.71 7.92 -13.62
CA ILE A 131 -4.56 7.46 -14.72
C ILE A 131 -4.49 8.44 -15.91
N LEU A 132 -4.34 9.73 -15.64
CA LEU A 132 -4.15 10.74 -16.66
C LEU A 132 -2.86 10.52 -17.47
N LYS A 133 -1.75 10.12 -16.82
CA LYS A 133 -0.52 9.77 -17.54
C LYS A 133 -0.74 8.59 -18.49
N LEU A 134 -1.46 7.55 -18.05
CA LEU A 134 -1.83 6.43 -18.92
C LEU A 134 -2.73 6.89 -20.08
N ALA A 135 -3.70 7.76 -19.82
CA ALA A 135 -4.59 8.28 -20.86
C ALA A 135 -3.83 9.06 -21.93
N ASN A 136 -2.89 9.92 -21.52
CA ASN A 136 -2.04 10.69 -22.43
C ASN A 136 -1.12 9.78 -23.24
N HIS A 137 -0.52 8.79 -22.60
CA HIS A 137 0.30 7.78 -23.30
C HIS A 137 -0.51 7.02 -24.35
N MET A 138 -1.75 6.63 -24.03
CA MET A 138 -2.64 5.98 -25.00
C MET A 138 -3.05 6.88 -26.15
N ASN A 139 -3.23 8.19 -25.92
CA ASN A 139 -3.47 9.16 -26.98
C ASN A 139 -2.29 9.27 -27.94
N GLU A 140 -1.06 9.35 -27.42
CA GLU A 140 0.16 9.38 -28.22
C GLU A 140 0.24 8.14 -29.12
N LYS A 141 0.06 6.95 -28.54
CA LYS A 141 0.06 5.69 -29.30
C LYS A 141 -1.10 5.57 -30.28
N TYR A 142 -2.27 6.07 -29.93
CA TYR A 142 -3.40 6.10 -30.87
C TYR A 142 -3.12 7.01 -32.08
N ASN A 143 -2.51 8.18 -31.85
CA ASN A 143 -2.13 9.09 -32.93
C ASN A 143 -1.00 8.53 -33.82
N GLU A 144 -0.12 7.66 -33.29
CA GLU A 144 0.87 6.93 -34.08
C GLU A 144 0.21 5.85 -34.97
N LEU A 145 -0.78 5.13 -34.43
CA LEU A 145 -1.44 4.01 -35.11
C LEU A 145 -2.57 4.46 -36.06
N SER A 146 -3.19 5.61 -35.81
CA SER A 146 -4.28 6.14 -36.60
C SER A 146 -3.81 7.33 -37.45
N CYS A 147 -4.31 7.45 -38.68
CA CYS A 147 -4.00 8.58 -39.55
C CYS A 147 -4.70 9.89 -39.13
N HIS A 148 -5.25 9.97 -37.91
CA HIS A 148 -6.06 11.07 -37.40
C HIS A 148 -5.56 11.52 -36.04
N LYS A 149 -5.21 12.81 -35.91
CA LYS A 149 -4.83 13.38 -34.61
C LYS A 149 -6.07 13.79 -33.83
N LEU A 150 -6.14 13.34 -32.59
CA LEU A 150 -7.12 13.84 -31.62
C LEU A 150 -6.79 15.28 -31.20
N ASP A 151 -7.82 16.06 -30.88
CA ASP A 151 -7.67 17.39 -30.28
C ASP A 151 -7.00 17.30 -28.89
N GLU A 152 -6.30 18.35 -28.48
CA GLU A 152 -5.50 18.37 -27.23
C GLU A 152 -6.29 18.02 -25.95
N ASN A 153 -7.61 18.26 -25.95
CA ASN A 153 -8.48 17.98 -24.80
C ASN A 153 -9.26 16.66 -24.89
N THR A 154 -9.07 15.88 -25.96
CA THR A 154 -9.85 14.66 -26.20
C THR A 154 -9.04 13.42 -25.86
N LEU A 155 -9.57 12.58 -24.97
CA LEU A 155 -8.98 11.29 -24.63
C LEU A 155 -9.60 10.18 -25.48
N VAL A 156 -8.76 9.37 -26.12
CA VAL A 156 -9.15 8.13 -26.82
C VAL A 156 -9.88 7.17 -25.87
N ARG A 157 -9.51 7.24 -24.59
CA ARG A 157 -10.11 6.45 -23.53
C ARG A 157 -10.13 7.24 -22.22
N SER A 158 -11.31 7.41 -21.65
CA SER A 158 -11.49 8.21 -20.43
C SER A 158 -10.84 7.57 -19.21
N GLU A 159 -10.47 8.39 -18.22
CA GLU A 159 -9.85 7.90 -16.97
C GLU A 159 -10.71 6.86 -16.26
N SER A 160 -12.03 7.05 -16.21
CA SER A 160 -12.96 6.10 -15.60
C SER A 160 -12.90 4.73 -16.27
N MET A 161 -12.77 4.70 -17.61
CA MET A 161 -12.68 3.46 -18.36
C MET A 161 -11.32 2.78 -18.18
N LEU A 162 -10.24 3.57 -18.09
CA LEU A 162 -8.90 3.05 -17.81
C LEU A 162 -8.79 2.42 -16.42
N ARG A 163 -9.49 2.95 -15.41
CA ARG A 163 -9.59 2.30 -14.09
C ARG A 163 -10.25 0.93 -14.17
N ILE A 164 -11.23 0.76 -15.05
CA ILE A 164 -11.89 -0.54 -15.28
C ILE A 164 -10.93 -1.49 -16.00
N ASP A 165 -10.20 -1.01 -17.00
CA ASP A 165 -9.22 -1.83 -17.71
C ASP A 165 -8.08 -2.29 -16.81
N LEU A 166 -7.55 -1.41 -15.96
CA LEU A 166 -6.53 -1.79 -14.98
C LEU A 166 -7.01 -2.95 -14.11
N LYS A 167 -8.26 -2.90 -13.62
CA LYS A 167 -8.83 -4.02 -12.87
C LYS A 167 -8.93 -5.29 -13.72
N ARG A 168 -9.34 -5.18 -14.99
CA ARG A 168 -9.41 -6.32 -15.94
C ARG A 168 -8.04 -6.93 -16.22
N TRP A 169 -6.99 -6.12 -16.30
CA TRP A 169 -5.61 -6.55 -16.50
C TRP A 169 -4.95 -7.12 -15.22
N GLY A 170 -5.70 -7.21 -14.12
CA GLY A 170 -5.23 -7.80 -12.86
C GLY A 170 -4.55 -6.81 -11.91
N TYR A 171 -4.52 -5.51 -12.22
CA TYR A 171 -4.02 -4.49 -11.30
C TYR A 171 -5.02 -4.22 -10.19
N LYS A 172 -4.50 -3.96 -8.99
CA LYS A 172 -5.29 -3.64 -7.79
C LYS A 172 -4.86 -2.28 -7.26
N TYR A 173 -5.83 -1.41 -7.04
CA TYR A 173 -5.60 -0.16 -6.31
C TYR A 173 -5.67 -0.46 -4.82
N LYS A 174 -4.53 -0.38 -4.13
CA LYS A 174 -4.43 -0.71 -2.71
C LYS A 174 -3.60 0.33 -1.97
N ARG A 175 -3.93 0.51 -0.69
CA ARG A 175 -3.06 1.20 0.26
C ARG A 175 -1.83 0.33 0.50
N ASN A 176 -0.66 0.94 0.50
CA ASN A 176 0.61 0.28 0.72
C ASN A 176 0.71 -0.12 2.20
N SER A 177 0.21 -1.31 2.52
CA SER A 177 0.24 -1.89 3.85
C SER A 177 1.45 -2.80 4.08
N LYS A 178 2.19 -3.16 3.02
CA LYS A 178 3.38 -4.00 3.10
C LYS A 178 4.57 -3.17 3.62
N LYS A 179 4.56 -2.88 4.91
CA LYS A 179 5.77 -2.50 5.62
C LYS A 179 6.40 -3.80 6.18
N PRO A 180 7.68 -4.07 5.91
CA PRO A 180 8.40 -5.21 6.48
C PRO A 180 8.74 -4.89 7.95
N TYR A 181 7.72 -4.74 8.80
CA TYR A 181 7.96 -4.80 10.23
C TYR A 181 8.04 -6.27 10.60
N PHE A 182 9.25 -6.72 10.92
CA PHE A 182 9.44 -8.02 11.58
C PHE A 182 8.57 -8.02 12.85
N GLU A 183 7.84 -9.11 13.09
CA GLU A 183 6.90 -9.28 14.21
C GLU A 183 7.61 -9.33 15.58
N GLY A 184 8.26 -8.23 15.96
CA GLY A 184 8.82 -8.04 17.29
C GLY A 184 7.73 -7.84 18.36
N HIS A 185 6.54 -7.42 17.94
CA HIS A 185 5.39 -7.13 18.82
C HIS A 185 4.81 -8.37 19.51
N GLU A 186 4.90 -9.53 18.86
CA GLU A 186 4.32 -10.79 19.35
C GLU A 186 5.37 -11.69 20.03
N ARG A 187 6.59 -11.18 20.25
CA ARG A 187 7.57 -11.87 21.09
C ARG A 187 7.04 -11.98 22.52
N GLU A 188 7.30 -13.13 23.15
CA GLU A 188 6.74 -13.46 24.47
C GLU A 188 7.10 -12.42 25.56
N ASP A 189 8.33 -11.92 25.55
CA ASP A 189 8.80 -10.87 26.45
C ASP A 189 8.05 -9.54 26.26
N VAL A 190 7.82 -9.14 25.00
CA VAL A 190 7.07 -7.94 24.64
C VAL A 190 5.60 -8.07 25.04
N VAL A 191 4.97 -9.21 24.76
CA VAL A 191 3.58 -9.48 25.15
C VAL A 191 3.42 -9.47 26.67
N LYS A 192 4.37 -10.05 27.41
CA LYS A 192 4.38 -10.04 28.87
C LYS A 192 4.49 -8.62 29.42
N SER A 193 5.46 -7.84 28.93
CA SER A 193 5.64 -6.43 29.32
C SER A 193 4.38 -5.60 29.01
N ARG A 194 3.80 -5.73 27.81
CA ARG A 194 2.54 -5.08 27.43
C ARG A 194 1.39 -5.43 28.37
N THR A 195 1.30 -6.69 28.80
CA THR A 195 0.27 -7.16 29.74
C THR A 195 0.43 -6.53 31.12
N GLU A 196 1.66 -6.45 31.63
CA GLU A 196 1.96 -5.80 32.91
C GLU A 196 1.69 -4.29 32.84
N PHE A 197 2.05 -3.65 31.73
CA PHE A 197 1.78 -2.24 31.46
C PHE A 197 0.28 -1.95 31.47
N ILE A 198 -0.53 -2.72 30.74
CA ILE A 198 -2.00 -2.55 30.73
C ILE A 198 -2.58 -2.74 32.13
N LYS A 199 -2.13 -3.76 32.88
CA LYS A 199 -2.60 -4.00 34.26
C LYS A 199 -2.32 -2.80 35.17
N HIS A 200 -1.17 -2.14 35.02
CA HIS A 200 -0.83 -0.94 35.77
C HIS A 200 -1.88 0.17 35.59
N PHE A 201 -2.21 0.52 34.34
CA PHE A 201 -3.19 1.58 34.06
C PHE A 201 -4.61 1.20 34.45
N ILE A 202 -5.03 -0.05 34.23
CA ILE A 202 -6.37 -0.50 34.64
C ILE A 202 -6.54 -0.37 36.16
N ASN A 203 -5.51 -0.74 36.95
CA ASN A 203 -5.55 -0.64 38.40
C ASN A 203 -5.54 0.80 38.91
N ARG A 204 -5.09 1.77 38.10
CA ARG A 204 -5.00 3.20 38.43
C ARG A 204 -5.98 4.06 37.64
N LYS A 205 -6.97 3.45 36.97
CA LYS A 205 -7.91 4.17 36.09
C LYS A 205 -8.62 5.34 36.79
N ASP A 206 -8.87 5.19 38.09
CA ASP A 206 -9.59 6.16 38.93
C ASP A 206 -8.70 7.36 39.33
N ASN A 207 -7.40 7.31 39.02
CA ASN A 207 -6.44 8.40 39.19
C ASN A 207 -6.34 9.31 37.96
N TYR A 208 -6.77 8.86 36.78
CA TYR A 208 -6.52 9.59 35.53
C TYR A 208 -7.73 10.39 35.04
N TYR A 209 -7.43 11.45 34.29
CA TYR A 209 -8.41 12.13 33.45
C TYR A 209 -8.69 11.29 32.21
N THR A 210 -9.96 11.02 31.93
CA THR A 210 -10.37 10.26 30.74
C THR A 210 -11.51 10.96 30.02
N LEU A 211 -11.85 10.50 28.81
CA LEU A 211 -13.00 10.99 28.07
C LEU A 211 -14.10 9.92 28.11
N ASP A 212 -15.33 10.35 28.34
CA ASP A 212 -16.50 9.49 28.15
C ASP A 212 -16.66 9.14 26.65
N GLU A 213 -16.94 7.87 26.37
CA GLU A 213 -17.01 7.33 25.01
C GLU A 213 -18.20 7.86 24.20
N LYS A 214 -19.27 8.34 24.87
CA LYS A 214 -20.50 8.78 24.20
C LYS A 214 -20.44 10.24 23.81
N ASP A 215 -20.11 11.10 24.78
CA ASP A 215 -20.24 12.55 24.63
C ASP A 215 -18.89 13.27 24.55
N CYS A 216 -17.75 12.54 24.61
CA CYS A 216 -16.40 13.09 24.64
C CYS A 216 -16.20 14.14 25.76
N ASN A 217 -16.94 13.99 26.86
CA ASN A 217 -16.80 14.85 28.03
C ASN A 217 -15.70 14.33 28.95
N TRP A 218 -14.99 15.24 29.63
CA TRP A 218 -13.96 14.86 30.60
C TRP A 218 -14.57 14.19 31.83
N VAL A 219 -14.03 13.02 32.15
CA VAL A 219 -14.25 12.29 33.40
C VAL A 219 -13.06 12.60 34.31
N TYR A 220 -13.38 13.14 35.49
CA TYR A 220 -12.39 13.55 36.48
C TYR A 220 -12.06 12.38 37.42
N PRO A 221 -10.80 12.29 37.89
CA PRO A 221 -10.37 11.24 38.79
C PRO A 221 -11.11 11.32 40.14
N THR A 222 -11.41 10.15 40.71
CA THR A 222 -12.03 10.02 42.04
C THR A 222 -11.00 9.79 43.14
N GLU A 223 -9.83 9.29 42.78
CA GLU A 223 -8.66 9.13 43.65
C GLU A 223 -7.69 10.30 43.50
N LYS A 224 -6.51 10.21 44.14
CA LYS A 224 -5.45 11.22 43.97
C LYS A 224 -5.17 11.46 42.47
N PRO A 225 -5.38 12.68 41.94
CA PRO A 225 -5.25 12.94 40.51
C PRO A 225 -3.85 12.70 39.97
N CYS A 226 -3.76 12.06 38.81
CA CYS A 226 -2.54 11.83 38.05
C CYS A 226 -2.72 12.30 36.61
N VAL A 227 -1.77 13.11 36.12
CA VAL A 227 -1.73 13.59 34.74
C VAL A 227 -0.88 12.64 33.91
N LEU A 228 -1.46 12.10 32.84
CA LEU A 228 -0.73 11.34 31.83
C LEU A 228 -0.17 12.29 30.77
N ILE A 229 1.13 12.16 30.53
CA ILE A 229 1.83 12.86 29.47
C ILE A 229 2.40 11.81 28.51
N TYR A 230 2.20 11.98 27.21
CA TYR A 230 2.73 11.09 26.18
C TYR A 230 3.77 11.84 25.38
N HIS A 231 4.98 11.31 25.32
CA HIS A 231 6.04 11.80 24.45
C HIS A 231 6.05 10.97 23.17
N ASP A 232 6.13 11.65 22.02
CA ASP A 232 6.30 10.98 20.74
C ASP A 232 7.07 11.88 19.76
N GLU A 233 7.67 11.25 18.76
CA GLU A 233 8.41 11.88 17.68
C GLU A 233 7.74 11.60 16.34
N SER A 234 7.43 12.66 15.60
CA SER A 234 6.82 12.57 14.28
C SER A 234 7.70 13.26 13.24
N THR A 235 7.98 12.54 12.15
CA THR A 235 8.65 13.11 10.98
C THR A 235 7.63 13.50 9.93
N PHE A 236 7.53 14.79 9.66
CA PHE A 236 6.74 15.34 8.56
C PHE A 236 7.65 15.52 7.34
N ARG A 237 7.18 15.16 6.14
CA ARG A 237 7.94 15.39 4.91
C ARG A 237 7.18 16.27 3.95
N SER A 238 7.89 17.16 3.25
CA SER A 238 7.31 17.77 2.06
C SER A 238 7.17 16.71 0.95
N GLY A 239 6.11 16.80 0.15
CA GLY A 239 5.90 15.85 -0.95
C GLY A 239 5.66 14.40 -0.49
N GLU A 240 4.94 14.20 0.62
CA GLU A 240 4.45 12.87 1.01
C GLU A 240 3.75 12.19 -0.17
N GLN A 241 4.20 10.98 -0.47
CA GLN A 241 3.63 10.21 -1.57
C GLN A 241 2.29 9.62 -1.12
N PHE A 242 1.31 9.62 -2.01
CA PHE A 242 0.04 8.95 -1.77
C PHE A 242 0.28 7.48 -1.40
N HIS A 243 -0.21 7.07 -0.23
CA HIS A 243 -0.07 5.70 0.23
C HIS A 243 -0.89 4.70 -0.59
N SER A 244 -1.75 5.14 -1.51
CA SER A 244 -2.58 4.27 -2.35
C SER A 244 -2.15 4.34 -3.80
N ARG A 245 -1.82 3.18 -4.39
CA ARG A 245 -1.37 3.08 -5.78
C ARG A 245 -1.89 1.83 -6.47
N TRP A 246 -1.80 1.84 -7.80
CA TRP A 246 -2.00 0.64 -8.59
C TRP A 246 -0.81 -0.29 -8.44
N THR A 247 -1.08 -1.56 -8.14
CA THR A 247 -0.07 -2.60 -7.94
C THR A 247 -0.50 -3.86 -8.68
N LYS A 248 0.48 -4.67 -9.08
CA LYS A 248 0.26 -5.99 -9.65
C LYS A 248 0.97 -7.02 -8.76
N PRO A 249 0.31 -8.14 -8.41
CA PRO A 249 0.94 -9.17 -7.58
C PRO A 249 2.28 -9.62 -8.21
N GLY A 250 3.35 -9.61 -7.43
CA GLY A 250 4.70 -10.02 -7.86
C GLY A 250 5.55 -8.89 -8.43
N LEU A 251 4.99 -7.69 -8.65
CA LEU A 251 5.71 -6.50 -9.14
C LEU A 251 5.63 -5.34 -8.15
N GLU A 252 5.48 -5.60 -6.85
CA GLU A 252 5.37 -4.54 -5.85
C GLU A 252 6.76 -4.01 -5.45
N PRO A 253 7.15 -2.78 -5.81
CA PRO A 253 8.45 -2.24 -5.41
C PRO A 253 8.44 -1.76 -3.97
N PHE A 254 9.63 -1.78 -3.34
CA PHE A 254 9.88 -1.08 -2.09
C PHE A 254 9.77 0.43 -2.30
N ILE A 255 8.90 1.08 -1.52
CA ILE A 255 8.60 2.50 -1.68
C ILE A 255 9.60 3.32 -0.87
N SER A 256 10.16 4.37 -1.48
CA SER A 256 10.93 5.36 -0.74
C SER A 256 9.99 6.16 0.16
N LYS A 257 10.47 6.49 1.35
CA LYS A 257 9.71 7.20 2.39
C LYS A 257 9.30 8.64 2.00
N GLY A 258 9.61 9.10 0.77
CA GLY A 258 9.39 10.44 0.22
C GLY A 258 10.69 11.07 -0.31
N ASN A 259 10.59 12.03 -1.23
CA ASN A 259 11.76 12.75 -1.81
C ASN A 259 11.91 14.19 -1.27
N GLY A 260 10.98 14.67 -0.44
CA GLY A 260 11.03 16.03 0.07
C GLY A 260 11.77 16.19 1.39
N ARG A 261 11.93 17.45 1.78
CA ARG A 261 12.59 17.84 3.04
C ARG A 261 11.81 17.28 4.21
N SER A 262 12.54 16.75 5.19
CA SER A 262 11.95 16.24 6.42
C SER A 262 12.00 17.33 7.50
N LEU A 263 11.02 17.33 8.38
CA LEU A 263 10.97 18.09 9.62
C LEU A 263 10.59 17.10 10.71
N MET A 264 11.47 16.89 11.68
CA MET A 264 11.16 16.11 12.86
C MET A 264 10.59 17.03 13.91
N ILE A 265 9.46 16.63 14.49
CA ILE A 265 8.81 17.31 15.61
C ILE A 265 8.71 16.31 16.73
N SER A 266 9.11 16.71 17.93
CA SER A 266 8.93 15.95 19.15
C SER A 266 8.12 16.77 20.15
N ASP A 267 7.12 16.15 20.77
CA ASP A 267 6.20 16.87 21.66
C ASP A 267 5.67 16.01 22.81
N PHE A 268 5.05 16.68 23.78
CA PHE A 268 4.40 16.09 24.95
C PHE A 268 2.90 16.36 24.92
N LEU A 269 2.14 15.34 24.56
CA LEU A 269 0.68 15.34 24.60
C LEU A 269 0.20 15.14 26.04
N VAL A 270 -0.83 15.85 26.45
CA VAL A 270 -1.33 15.83 27.82
C VAL A 270 -2.78 15.36 27.85
N ALA A 271 -3.08 14.33 28.64
CA ALA A 271 -4.45 13.96 28.96
C ALA A 271 -4.97 14.79 30.15
N HIS A 272 -5.35 16.04 29.86
CA HIS A 272 -5.92 16.94 30.87
C HIS A 272 -6.84 17.99 30.21
N PRO A 273 -7.94 18.43 30.85
CA PRO A 273 -8.87 19.42 30.30
C PRO A 273 -8.28 20.80 29.98
N SER A 274 -7.11 21.13 30.53
CA SER A 274 -6.50 22.46 30.31
C SER A 274 -5.94 22.65 28.91
N SER A 275 -5.33 21.61 28.32
CA SER A 275 -4.66 21.68 27.01
C SER A 275 -4.25 20.28 26.54
N PRO A 276 -4.37 19.97 25.24
CA PRO A 276 -3.89 18.71 24.67
C PRO A 276 -2.37 18.64 24.52
N PHE A 277 -1.68 19.79 24.56
CA PHE A 277 -0.21 19.88 24.50
C PHE A 277 0.32 20.56 25.76
N PHE A 278 1.51 20.16 26.22
CA PHE A 278 2.14 20.79 27.37
C PHE A 278 2.66 22.20 27.02
N ARG A 279 2.07 23.22 27.65
CA ARG A 279 2.45 24.62 27.46
C ARG A 279 2.23 25.44 28.74
N LEU A 280 3.14 26.37 28.99
CA LEU A 280 2.98 27.39 30.03
C LEU A 280 2.28 28.63 29.45
N ASN A 281 1.41 29.24 30.25
CA ASN A 281 0.91 30.58 29.94
C ASN A 281 2.03 31.64 30.13
N ASP A 282 1.79 32.90 29.74
CA ASP A 282 2.84 33.92 29.77
C ASP A 282 3.35 34.25 31.18
N GLU A 283 2.49 34.16 32.20
CA GLU A 283 2.85 34.41 33.60
C GLU A 283 3.68 33.24 34.17
N GLU A 284 3.27 32.01 33.89
CA GLU A 284 4.00 30.79 34.23
C GLU A 284 5.36 30.77 33.56
N TRP A 285 5.42 31.11 32.27
CA TRP A 285 6.64 31.19 31.49
C TRP A 285 7.59 32.24 32.05
N SER A 286 7.09 33.44 32.40
CA SER A 286 7.91 34.52 32.96
C SER A 286 8.59 34.09 34.26
N ARG A 287 7.87 33.37 35.14
CA ARG A 287 8.46 32.79 36.37
C ARG A 287 9.46 31.68 36.06
N ALA A 288 9.17 30.85 35.05
CA ALA A 288 10.05 29.77 34.64
C ALA A 288 11.40 30.27 34.12
N ILE A 289 11.41 31.30 33.26
CA ILE A 289 12.64 31.89 32.74
C ILE A 289 13.43 32.68 33.79
N GLU A 290 12.75 33.28 34.77
CA GLU A 290 13.40 33.96 35.89
C GLU A 290 14.23 32.97 36.73
N LYS A 291 13.66 31.79 37.02
CA LYS A 291 14.35 30.74 37.77
C LYS A 291 15.33 29.94 36.91
N TYR A 292 14.98 29.68 35.66
CA TYR A 292 15.77 28.90 34.71
C TYR A 292 16.04 29.68 33.41
N PRO A 293 17.02 30.60 33.42
CA PRO A 293 17.39 31.36 32.22
C PRO A 293 17.73 30.47 31.01
N SER A 294 18.27 29.27 31.25
CA SER A 294 18.56 28.24 30.23
C SER A 294 17.36 27.87 29.35
N LEU A 295 16.12 28.10 29.81
CA LEU A 295 14.92 27.83 29.01
C LEU A 295 14.80 28.77 27.79
N ASN A 296 15.50 29.91 27.80
CA ASN A 296 15.50 30.90 26.72
C ASN A 296 16.81 30.88 25.90
N GLU A 297 17.73 29.97 26.22
CA GLU A 297 18.97 29.80 25.46
C GLU A 297 18.71 29.04 24.15
N THR A 298 19.44 29.43 23.12
CA THR A 298 19.39 28.73 21.83
C THR A 298 20.14 27.41 21.92
N CYS A 299 19.52 26.32 21.46
CA CYS A 299 20.17 25.02 21.33
C CYS A 299 19.88 24.42 19.94
N VAL A 300 20.36 23.19 19.69
CA VAL A 300 20.12 22.47 18.43
C VAL A 300 18.63 22.24 18.16
N ILE A 301 17.85 22.07 19.23
CA ILE A 301 16.40 21.89 19.16
C ILE A 301 15.73 23.27 19.05
N ASN A 302 14.94 23.45 17.98
CA ASN A 302 14.14 24.65 17.82
C ASN A 302 12.83 24.51 18.60
N TYR A 303 12.78 25.08 19.80
CA TYR A 303 11.60 25.04 20.67
C TYR A 303 10.54 26.09 20.30
N GLU A 304 9.27 25.71 20.38
CA GLU A 304 8.18 26.68 20.40
C GLU A 304 8.19 27.47 21.72
N LYS A 305 7.89 28.77 21.63
CA LYS A 305 7.80 29.66 22.79
C LYS A 305 6.80 29.14 23.82
N ASN A 306 7.23 29.12 25.09
CA ASN A 306 6.49 28.63 26.25
C ASN A 306 6.11 27.14 26.19
N SER A 307 6.67 26.37 25.27
CA SER A 307 6.38 24.95 25.08
C SER A 307 7.63 24.08 25.23
N CYS A 308 7.42 22.77 25.33
CA CYS A 308 8.44 21.74 25.15
C CYS A 308 8.46 21.15 23.73
N THR A 309 7.53 21.57 22.86
CA THR A 309 7.50 21.20 21.43
C THR A 309 8.82 21.59 20.79
N GLY A 310 9.60 20.59 20.37
CA GLY A 310 10.91 20.74 19.75
C GLY A 310 10.87 20.35 18.29
N SER A 311 11.64 21.04 17.46
CA SER A 311 11.80 20.69 16.04
C SER A 311 13.25 20.68 15.59
N ILE A 312 13.58 19.70 14.74
CA ILE A 312 14.90 19.48 14.13
C ILE A 312 14.68 19.28 12.64
N ILE A 313 15.57 19.82 11.80
CA ILE A 313 15.56 19.60 10.35
C ILE A 313 16.61 18.54 10.00
N PRO A 314 16.21 17.29 9.67
CA PRO A 314 17.14 16.25 9.24
C PRO A 314 18.03 16.67 8.08
N GLY A 315 19.32 16.34 8.20
CA GLY A 315 20.37 16.69 7.24
C GLY A 315 20.96 18.10 7.42
N LYS A 316 20.33 18.96 8.22
CA LYS A 316 20.89 20.26 8.63
C LYS A 316 21.26 20.26 10.11
N ASP A 317 20.31 19.86 10.95
CA ASP A 317 20.40 19.96 12.41
C ASP A 317 20.61 18.58 13.07
N GLY A 318 20.68 17.49 12.28
CA GLY A 318 20.80 16.11 12.76
C GLY A 318 19.46 15.39 12.94
N TYR A 319 19.38 14.47 13.89
CA TYR A 319 18.17 13.74 14.29
C TYR A 319 17.94 13.94 15.80
N PHE A 320 16.74 13.62 16.29
CA PHE A 320 16.57 13.43 17.73
C PHE A 320 17.36 12.19 18.17
N ASP A 321 18.42 12.45 18.92
CA ASP A 321 19.26 11.46 19.59
C ASP A 321 18.96 11.44 21.10
N ASN A 322 19.67 10.59 21.84
CA ASN A 322 19.47 10.49 23.29
C ASN A 322 19.70 11.83 24.01
N ASP A 323 20.73 12.58 23.64
CA ASP A 323 21.10 13.81 24.35
C ASP A 323 20.05 14.91 24.13
N THR A 324 19.57 15.04 22.88
CA THR A 324 18.50 15.98 22.54
C THR A 324 17.18 15.61 23.20
N ILE A 325 16.81 14.33 23.24
CA ILE A 325 15.61 13.87 23.96
C ILE A 325 15.75 14.11 25.47
N LEU A 326 16.88 13.78 26.07
CA LEU A 326 17.12 14.05 27.50
C LEU A 326 17.06 15.56 27.81
N ALA A 327 17.63 16.41 26.96
CA ALA A 327 17.55 17.86 27.11
C ALA A 327 16.10 18.37 27.02
N GLN A 328 15.29 17.78 26.14
CA GLN A 328 13.86 18.08 26.02
C GLN A 328 13.08 17.63 27.28
N PHE A 329 13.39 16.48 27.86
CA PHE A 329 12.83 16.05 29.14
C PHE A 329 13.25 16.95 30.29
N GLU A 330 14.51 17.39 30.34
CA GLU A 330 14.99 18.34 31.34
C GLU A 330 14.22 19.66 31.25
N ARG A 331 13.97 20.14 30.03
CA ARG A 331 13.11 21.31 29.78
C ARG A 331 11.70 21.10 30.33
N LEU A 332 11.08 19.95 30.06
CA LEU A 332 9.75 19.61 30.59
C LEU A 332 9.75 19.63 32.13
N PHE A 333 10.72 18.97 32.78
CA PHE A 333 10.79 18.92 34.24
C PHE A 333 10.96 20.31 34.87
N LYS A 334 11.77 21.18 34.26
CA LYS A 334 11.90 22.59 34.68
C LYS A 334 10.59 23.36 34.55
N MET A 335 9.78 23.07 33.55
CA MET A 335 8.51 23.77 33.29
C MET A 335 7.35 23.23 34.12
N LEU A 336 7.33 21.94 34.45
CA LEU A 336 6.22 21.28 35.17
C LEU A 336 5.91 21.89 36.53
N GLU A 337 6.91 22.40 37.26
CA GLU A 337 6.70 23.03 38.56
C GLU A 337 5.92 24.36 38.48
N PHE A 338 5.88 24.99 37.30
CA PHE A 338 5.17 26.25 37.09
C PHE A 338 3.75 26.07 36.57
N LYS A 339 3.41 24.87 36.07
CA LYS A 339 2.08 24.61 35.51
C LYS A 339 1.03 24.61 36.61
N THR A 340 0.24 25.67 36.68
CA THR A 340 -0.66 25.95 37.80
C THR A 340 -1.73 24.87 37.90
N GLU A 341 -2.30 24.46 36.78
CA GLU A 341 -3.34 23.44 36.72
C GLU A 341 -2.88 22.07 37.25
N PHE A 342 -1.56 21.81 37.26
CA PHE A 342 -1.00 20.55 37.75
C PHE A 342 -0.57 20.64 39.23
N ASN A 343 -0.33 21.85 39.73
CA ASN A 343 0.18 22.07 41.08
C ASN A 343 -0.87 22.65 42.04
N HIS A 344 -1.99 23.17 41.54
CA HIS A 344 -3.04 23.82 42.33
C HIS A 344 -4.45 23.53 41.75
N PRO A 345 -5.49 23.35 42.59
CA PRO A 345 -5.48 23.36 44.07
C PRO A 345 -4.90 22.08 44.68
N ILE A 346 -4.81 21.01 43.89
CA ILE A 346 -4.25 19.73 44.29
C ILE A 346 -2.98 19.51 43.47
N LYS A 347 -1.91 19.06 44.13
CA LYS A 347 -0.70 18.65 43.44
C LYS A 347 -0.89 17.27 42.83
N HIS A 348 -0.87 17.22 41.50
CA HIS A 348 -1.05 15.99 40.74
C HIS A 348 0.22 15.13 40.79
N ASP A 349 0.04 13.81 40.72
CA ASP A 349 1.12 12.92 40.28
C ASP A 349 1.26 13.02 38.76
N ILE A 350 2.44 12.77 38.22
CA ILE A 350 2.70 12.84 36.78
C ILE A 350 3.32 11.53 36.34
N GLU A 351 2.74 10.91 35.32
CA GLU A 351 3.28 9.74 34.65
C GLU A 351 3.53 10.09 33.19
N ILE A 352 4.77 9.91 32.74
CA ILE A 352 5.17 10.20 31.36
C ILE A 352 5.37 8.87 30.64
N LEU A 353 4.64 8.69 29.54
CA LEU A 353 4.73 7.56 28.65
C LEU A 353 5.66 7.93 27.49
N VAL A 354 6.63 7.06 27.24
CA VAL A 354 7.60 7.18 26.15
C VAL A 354 7.50 5.96 25.25
N ASP A 355 7.83 6.11 23.97
CA ASP A 355 8.02 4.96 23.10
C ASP A 355 9.19 4.10 23.60
N ASN A 356 9.06 2.79 23.44
CA ASN A 356 10.10 1.81 23.75
C ASN A 356 11.03 1.59 22.54
N ALA A 357 11.10 2.56 21.63
CA ALA A 357 12.06 2.58 20.55
C ALA A 357 13.41 3.09 21.07
N THR A 358 14.49 2.40 20.72
CA THR A 358 15.80 3.02 20.80
C THR A 358 15.78 4.25 19.90
N THR A 359 16.04 5.44 20.46
CA THR A 359 16.30 6.67 19.68
C THR A 359 17.40 6.40 18.65
N HIS A 360 17.60 7.30 17.68
CA HIS A 360 18.53 7.18 16.55
C HIS A 360 20.02 7.00 16.96
N THR A 361 20.31 5.90 17.63
CA THR A 361 21.60 5.43 18.07
C THR A 361 22.08 4.47 17.01
N ALA A 362 23.16 4.83 16.33
CA ALA A 362 23.86 3.87 15.49
C ALA A 362 24.37 2.75 16.41
N ALA A 363 23.89 1.53 16.21
CA ALA A 363 24.45 0.38 16.91
C ALA A 363 25.88 0.18 16.40
N GLU A 364 26.87 0.26 17.28
CA GLU A 364 28.18 -0.31 17.01
C GLU A 364 28.00 -1.81 16.83
N VAL A 365 28.10 -2.28 15.57
CA VAL A 365 27.99 -3.69 15.28
C VAL A 365 29.25 -4.38 15.79
N LYS A 366 29.11 -5.23 16.80
CA LYS A 366 30.22 -6.07 17.26
C LYS A 366 30.49 -7.13 16.19
N ILE A 367 31.69 -7.09 15.63
CA ILE A 367 32.19 -8.08 14.65
C ILE A 367 32.05 -9.51 15.20
N ASP A 368 32.10 -9.69 16.53
CA ASP A 368 31.95 -10.98 17.20
C ASP A 368 30.55 -11.62 17.05
N ASP A 369 29.52 -10.84 16.73
CA ASP A 369 28.16 -11.36 16.45
C ASP A 369 28.09 -12.06 15.07
N PHE A 370 29.08 -11.82 14.20
CA PHE A 370 29.28 -12.61 12.99
C PHE A 370 29.92 -13.93 13.38
N ARG A 371 29.19 -15.04 13.23
CA ARG A 371 29.71 -16.38 13.53
C ARG A 371 30.78 -16.76 12.49
N LEU A 372 32.04 -16.40 12.76
CA LEU A 372 33.24 -16.36 11.88
C LEU A 372 33.65 -17.65 11.14
N ASN A 373 32.84 -18.72 11.15
CA ASN A 373 33.14 -19.95 10.41
C ASN A 373 32.39 -19.97 9.06
N PRO A 374 33.01 -20.43 7.96
CA PRO A 374 32.35 -20.62 6.67
C PRO A 374 31.03 -21.41 6.80
N GLY A 375 29.97 -20.89 6.20
CA GLY A 375 28.66 -21.54 6.17
C GLY A 375 27.83 -21.45 7.47
N LYS A 376 28.26 -20.68 8.48
CA LYS A 376 27.39 -20.29 9.60
C LYS A 376 26.63 -19.00 9.25
N SER A 377 25.44 -18.82 9.83
CA SER A 377 24.50 -17.77 9.43
C SER A 377 25.09 -16.37 9.58
N CYS A 378 25.61 -15.81 8.49
CA CYS A 378 25.62 -14.37 8.29
C CYS A 378 24.19 -13.98 7.90
N PRO A 379 23.47 -13.19 8.69
CA PRO A 379 22.10 -12.78 8.35
C PRO A 379 22.08 -11.76 7.18
N TYR A 380 23.24 -11.34 6.70
CA TYR A 380 23.40 -10.34 5.66
C TYR A 380 24.10 -10.95 4.43
N LEU A 381 23.52 -10.73 3.26
CA LEU A 381 24.05 -11.22 1.98
C LEU A 381 24.96 -10.21 1.28
N LYS A 382 24.81 -8.93 1.63
CA LYS A 382 25.51 -7.81 1.00
C LYS A 382 25.63 -6.67 2.01
N LEU A 383 26.76 -5.98 1.98
CA LEU A 383 26.96 -4.71 2.66
C LEU A 383 27.13 -3.62 1.62
N SER A 384 26.58 -2.44 1.91
CA SER A 384 26.79 -1.24 1.13
C SER A 384 27.05 -0.07 2.06
N TRP A 385 28.03 0.76 1.74
CA TRP A 385 28.32 1.99 2.48
C TRP A 385 28.74 3.09 1.53
N LEU A 386 28.73 4.33 2.03
CA LEU A 386 29.28 5.47 1.32
C LEU A 386 30.69 5.72 1.87
N ASP A 387 31.66 5.88 0.99
CA ASP A 387 32.98 6.36 1.39
C ASP A 387 32.97 7.87 1.67
N ASP A 388 34.11 8.41 2.13
CA ASP A 388 34.26 9.83 2.48
C ASP A 388 34.00 10.77 1.30
N ASP A 389 34.05 10.26 0.07
CA ASP A 389 33.78 10.98 -1.17
C ASP A 389 32.33 10.77 -1.68
N ASN A 390 31.45 10.20 -0.86
CA ASN A 390 30.05 9.85 -1.19
C ASN A 390 29.88 8.84 -2.33
N ASN A 391 30.89 8.01 -2.62
CA ASN A 391 30.72 6.92 -3.58
C ASN A 391 30.13 5.70 -2.88
N GLU A 392 29.18 5.05 -3.55
CA GLU A 392 28.55 3.83 -3.05
C GLU A 392 29.49 2.64 -3.27
N GLN A 393 29.99 2.10 -2.17
CA GLN A 393 30.75 0.86 -2.15
C GLN A 393 29.80 -0.29 -1.83
N MET A 394 29.98 -1.42 -2.53
CA MET A 394 29.19 -2.62 -2.30
C MET A 394 30.08 -3.84 -2.19
N LEU A 395 29.79 -4.67 -1.20
CA LEU A 395 30.51 -5.90 -0.92
C LEU A 395 29.52 -7.05 -0.76
N ASP A 396 29.68 -8.07 -1.59
CA ASP A 396 28.94 -9.32 -1.49
C ASP A 396 29.55 -10.20 -0.39
N LEU A 397 28.71 -10.70 0.52
CA LEU A 397 29.14 -11.47 1.69
C LEU A 397 29.02 -12.98 1.46
N PHE A 398 29.31 -13.45 0.26
CA PHE A 398 29.29 -14.86 -0.12
C PHE A 398 30.42 -15.18 -1.10
N PHE A 399 30.91 -16.42 -1.06
CA PHE A 399 31.91 -16.89 -2.03
C PHE A 399 31.27 -17.04 -3.42
N ASP A 400 31.76 -16.29 -4.40
CA ASP A 400 31.24 -16.32 -5.78
C ASP A 400 31.85 -17.46 -6.64
N ASP A 401 33.01 -17.97 -6.21
CA ASP A 401 33.72 -19.08 -6.85
C ASP A 401 34.39 -20.04 -5.84
N GLY A 402 35.02 -21.10 -6.37
CA GLY A 402 35.72 -22.09 -5.55
C GLY A 402 34.84 -23.12 -4.82
N PRO A 403 35.44 -23.98 -3.98
CA PRO A 403 34.77 -25.11 -3.32
C PRO A 403 33.73 -24.68 -2.27
N MET A 404 33.69 -23.40 -1.90
CA MET A 404 32.76 -22.82 -0.93
C MET A 404 31.70 -21.92 -1.57
N LYS A 405 31.57 -21.97 -2.91
CA LYS A 405 30.61 -21.17 -3.67
C LYS A 405 29.20 -21.26 -3.09
N GLY A 406 28.61 -20.10 -2.79
CA GLY A 406 27.25 -19.98 -2.24
C GLY A 406 27.15 -20.05 -0.71
N PHE A 407 28.26 -20.25 0.01
CA PHE A 407 28.31 -20.07 1.47
C PHE A 407 28.71 -18.62 1.83
N GLY A 408 28.28 -18.14 3.00
CA GLY A 408 28.63 -16.80 3.49
C GLY A 408 30.14 -16.63 3.66
N ASP A 409 30.68 -15.53 3.14
CA ASP A 409 32.10 -15.16 3.16
C ASP A 409 32.50 -14.57 4.52
N GLN A 410 33.77 -14.73 4.90
CA GLN A 410 34.30 -14.28 6.18
C GLN A 410 34.63 -12.78 6.16
N LEU A 411 34.23 -12.05 7.21
CA LEU A 411 34.75 -10.69 7.50
C LEU A 411 36.28 -10.64 7.64
N LYS A 412 36.96 -11.76 7.93
CA LYS A 412 38.43 -11.83 8.07
C LYS A 412 39.20 -11.79 6.74
N HIS A 413 38.57 -12.06 5.60
CA HIS A 413 39.21 -11.77 4.31
C HIS A 413 39.07 -10.29 3.90
N MET A 414 38.14 -9.55 4.52
CA MET A 414 37.83 -8.15 4.22
C MET A 414 38.80 -7.14 4.86
N GLU A 415 39.64 -7.54 5.81
CA GLU A 415 40.61 -6.65 6.46
C GLU A 415 41.72 -6.18 5.49
N LYS A 416 41.89 -6.84 4.35
CA LYS A 416 42.84 -6.43 3.30
C LYS A 416 42.31 -5.37 2.34
N ASP A 417 40.98 -5.23 2.24
CA ASP A 417 40.32 -4.32 1.29
C ASP A 417 39.66 -3.10 1.99
N LEU A 418 39.73 -3.04 3.33
CA LEU A 418 39.17 -1.97 4.18
C LEU A 418 40.25 -1.00 4.75
N VAL A 419 41.49 -1.06 4.25
CA VAL A 419 42.60 -0.13 4.59
C VAL A 419 42.93 0.79 3.44
#